data_AF-A0A392UJ09-F1
#
_entry.id   AF-A0A392UJ09-F1
#
_cell.length_a   1.000
_cell.length_b   1.000
_cell.length_c   1.000
_cell.angle_alpha   90.00
_cell.angle_beta   90.00
_cell.angle_gamma   90.00
#
_symmetry.space_group_name_H-M   'P 1'
#
loop_
_entity.id
_entity.type
_entity.pdbx_description
1 polymer ?
#
loop_
_entity_poly.entity_id
_entity_poly.type
_entity_poly.pdbx_seq_one_letter_code
_entity_poly.pdbx_strand_id
1 'polypeptide(L)' 'FTGGYNPKGVVKWLEEVEIIFEAIRCSEEDNTTLGAYMLREEAIHWWKNARQRLGAGGVAITWEMFKREFWVKYFTADV' A
#
# COMPACT_ATOMS: atom_id res chain seq x y z
N PHE A 1 -8.78 -0.54 1.39
CA PHE A 1 -8.95 0.79 0.75
C PHE A 1 -9.42 0.60 -0.69
N THR A 2 -10.41 1.38 -1.17
CA THR A 2 -11.01 1.19 -2.51
C THR A 2 -10.41 2.06 -3.61
N GLY A 3 -9.78 3.19 -3.26
CA GLY A 3 -9.12 4.09 -4.23
C GLY A 3 -9.57 5.54 -4.11
N GLY A 4 -9.18 6.35 -5.11
CA GLY A 4 -9.51 7.78 -5.22
C GLY A 4 -8.73 8.69 -4.25
N TYR A 5 -8.69 9.99 -4.55
CA TYR A 5 -8.08 10.98 -3.65
C TYR A 5 -8.83 11.02 -2.32
N ASN A 6 -8.19 10.55 -1.26
CA ASN A 6 -8.78 10.47 0.07
C ASN A 6 -7.70 10.52 1.15
N PRO A 7 -7.11 11.71 1.41
CA PRO A 7 -6.01 11.86 2.36
C PRO A 7 -6.32 11.34 3.77
N LYS A 8 -7.54 11.59 4.26
CA LYS A 8 -7.98 11.08 5.58
C LYS A 8 -8.12 9.56 5.59
N GLY A 9 -8.67 8.99 4.51
CA GLY A 9 -8.80 7.54 4.36
C GLY A 9 -7.45 6.82 4.23
N VAL A 10 -6.46 7.45 3.61
CA VAL A 10 -5.09 6.92 3.52
C VAL A 10 -4.46 6.79 4.89
N VAL A 11 -4.48 7.86 5.69
CA VAL A 11 -3.92 7.86 7.06
C VAL A 11 -4.58 6.80 7.90
N LYS A 12 -5.92 6.82 7.96
CA LYS A 12 -6.69 5.84 8.75
C LYS A 12 -6.42 4.41 8.31
N TRP A 13 -6.36 4.15 7.00
CA TRP A 13 -6.13 2.80 6.49
C TRP A 13 -4.73 2.30 6.82
N LEU A 14 -3.70 3.15 6.72
CA LEU A 14 -2.33 2.77 7.10
C LEU A 14 -2.23 2.45 8.59
N GLU A 15 -2.80 3.28 9.45
CA GLU A 15 -2.83 3.05 10.91
C GLU A 15 -3.50 1.71 11.25
N GLU A 16 -4.69 1.44 10.71
CA GLU A 16 -5.43 0.20 10.98
C GLU A 16 -4.67 -1.04 10.49
N VAL A 17 -4.01 -0.95 9.33
CA VAL A 17 -3.21 -2.06 8.77
C VAL A 17 -1.96 -2.33 9.60
N GLU A 18 -1.23 -1.28 10.00
CA GLU A 18 -0.02 -1.44 10.80
C GLU A 18 -0.33 -2.01 12.20
N ILE A 19 -1.45 -1.61 12.81
CA ILE A 19 -1.95 -2.23 14.05
C ILE A 19 -2.20 -3.74 13.87
N ILE A 20 -2.80 -4.15 12.75
CA ILE A 20 -3.05 -5.58 12.47
C ILE A 20 -1.74 -6.33 12.31
N PHE A 21 -0.77 -5.78 11.57
CA PHE A 21 0.54 -6.41 11.37
C PHE A 21 1.29 -6.60 12.68
N GLU A 22 1.26 -5.60 13.56
CA GLU A 22 1.81 -5.71 14.90
C GLU A 22 1.11 -6.81 15.71
N ALA A 23 -0.23 -6.81 15.72
CA ALA A 23 -1.03 -7.77 16.49
C ALA A 23 -0.77 -9.23 16.08
N ILE A 24 -0.57 -9.50 14.79
CA ILE A 24 -0.30 -10.85 14.27
C ILE A 24 1.21 -11.18 14.18
N ARG A 25 2.09 -10.25 14.59
CA ARG A 25 3.55 -10.37 14.48
C ARG A 25 4.02 -10.67 13.05
N CYS A 26 3.47 -9.93 12.10
CA CYS A 26 3.80 -10.06 10.70
C CYS A 26 5.27 -9.72 10.43
N SER A 27 5.92 -10.48 9.55
CA SER A 27 7.27 -10.15 9.12
C SER A 27 7.28 -8.94 8.19
N GLU A 28 8.41 -8.25 8.09
CA GLU A 28 8.55 -7.11 7.18
C GLU A 28 8.34 -7.50 5.70
N GLU A 29 8.69 -8.74 5.35
CA GLU A 29 8.50 -9.32 4.02
C GLU A 29 7.01 -9.58 3.73
N ASP A 30 6.26 -10.05 4.72
CA ASP A 30 4.83 -10.38 4.58
C ASP A 30 3.94 -9.12 4.53
N ASN A 31 4.36 -8.02 5.17
CA ASN A 31 3.60 -6.77 5.26
C ASN A 31 3.14 -6.25 3.88
N THR A 32 4.02 -6.21 2.88
CA THR A 32 3.66 -5.77 1.52
C THR A 32 2.60 -6.68 0.89
N THR A 33 2.72 -7.99 1.08
CA THR A 33 1.79 -8.97 0.52
C THR A 33 0.41 -8.85 1.16
N LEU A 34 0.36 -8.79 2.49
CA LEU A 34 -0.90 -8.67 3.22
C LEU A 34 -1.56 -7.29 3.04
N GLY A 35 -0.78 -6.22 3.02
CA GLY A 35 -1.29 -4.86 2.82
C GLY A 35 -1.91 -4.71 1.43
N ALA A 36 -1.23 -5.26 0.41
CA ALA A 36 -1.78 -5.36 -0.93
C ALA A 36 -3.08 -6.18 -0.98
N TYR A 37 -3.16 -7.27 -0.22
CA TYR A 37 -4.37 -8.10 -0.11
C TYR A 37 -5.56 -7.33 0.50
N MET A 38 -5.33 -6.27 1.29
CA MET A 38 -6.38 -5.43 1.88
C MET A 38 -6.87 -4.29 0.96
N LEU A 39 -6.30 -4.14 -0.23
CA LEU A 39 -6.77 -3.21 -1.26
C LEU A 39 -8.00 -3.79 -1.99
N ARG A 40 -8.88 -2.91 -2.44
CA ARG A 40 -10.12 -3.24 -3.16
C ARG A 40 -10.27 -2.32 -4.36
N GLU A 41 -11.14 -2.71 -5.30
CA GLU A 41 -11.57 -1.86 -6.43
C GLU A 41 -10.42 -1.19 -7.19
N GLU A 42 -10.43 0.13 -7.38
CA GLU A 42 -9.39 0.85 -8.12
C GLU A 42 -8.01 0.67 -7.49
N ALA A 43 -7.93 0.62 -6.16
CA ALA A 43 -6.66 0.55 -5.47
C ALA A 43 -5.87 -0.73 -5.76
N ILE A 44 -6.52 -1.88 -5.85
CA ILE A 44 -5.81 -3.13 -6.20
C ILE A 44 -5.35 -3.15 -7.66
N HIS A 45 -6.10 -2.51 -8.57
CA HIS A 45 -5.69 -2.38 -9.97
C HIS A 45 -4.47 -1.47 -10.12
N TRP A 46 -4.48 -0.31 -9.43
CA TRP A 46 -3.31 0.56 -9.36
C TRP A 46 -2.09 -0.18 -8.81
N TRP A 47 -2.24 -0.91 -7.70
CA TRP A 47 -1.11 -1.58 -7.06
C TRP A 47 -0.48 -2.63 -7.97
N LYS A 48 -1.28 -3.40 -8.72
CA LYS A 48 -0.76 -4.37 -9.71
C LYS A 48 0.17 -3.71 -10.73
N ASN A 49 -0.20 -2.53 -11.24
CA ASN A 49 0.61 -1.77 -12.19
C ASN A 49 1.84 -1.13 -11.55
N ALA A 50 1.70 -0.57 -10.34
CA ALA A 50 2.82 -0.01 -9.59
C ALA A 50 3.87 -1.10 -9.26
N ARG A 51 3.41 -2.28 -8.83
CA ARG A 51 4.27 -3.42 -8.49
C ARG A 51 5.12 -3.88 -9.67
N GLN A 52 4.58 -3.88 -10.88
CA GLN A 52 5.36 -4.22 -12.09
C GLN A 52 6.50 -3.22 -12.35
N ARG A 53 6.24 -1.91 -12.13
CA ARG A 53 7.26 -0.86 -12.30
C ARG A 53 8.33 -0.92 -11.19
N LEU A 54 7.91 -1.11 -9.95
CA LEU A 54 8.81 -1.13 -8.77
C LEU A 54 9.66 -2.39 -8.70
N GLY A 55 9.11 -3.54 -9.10
CA GLY A 55 9.81 -4.82 -9.10
C GLY A 55 10.69 -5.05 -10.33
N ALA A 56 10.79 -4.08 -11.23
CA ALA A 56 11.68 -4.16 -12.37
C ALA A 56 13.13 -4.34 -11.88
N GLY A 57 13.83 -5.36 -12.38
CA GLY A 57 15.19 -5.69 -11.96
C GLY A 57 15.30 -6.63 -10.75
N GLY A 58 14.19 -7.24 -10.29
CA GLY A 58 14.22 -8.27 -9.24
C GLY A 58 14.37 -7.73 -7.81
N VAL A 59 14.18 -6.43 -7.62
CA VAL A 59 14.21 -5.80 -6.29
C VAL A 59 12.96 -6.18 -5.52
N ALA A 60 13.15 -6.68 -4.28
CA ALA A 60 12.04 -6.94 -3.37
C ALA A 60 11.38 -5.62 -2.96
N ILE A 61 10.05 -5.57 -3.06
CA ILE A 61 9.27 -4.37 -2.73
C ILE A 61 8.97 -4.37 -1.24
N THR A 62 9.63 -3.49 -0.50
CA THR A 62 9.44 -3.37 0.95
C THR A 62 8.11 -2.68 1.29
N TRP A 63 7.67 -2.85 2.54
CA TRP A 63 6.47 -2.17 3.04
C TRP A 63 6.60 -0.65 2.96
N GLU A 64 7.80 -0.12 3.25
CA GLU A 64 8.07 1.31 3.16
C GLU A 64 7.94 1.85 1.73
N MET A 65 8.42 1.09 0.73
CA MET A 65 8.21 1.44 -0.68
C MET A 65 6.73 1.44 -1.05
N PHE A 66 5.96 0.45 -0.59
CA PHE A 66 4.52 0.42 -0.77
C PHE A 66 3.87 1.67 -0.17
N LYS A 67 4.17 2.01 1.10
CA LYS A 67 3.58 3.15 1.81
C LYS A 67 3.84 4.45 1.06
N ARG A 68 5.07 4.67 0.60
CA ARG A 68 5.44 5.86 -0.18
C ARG A 68 4.60 5.98 -1.45
N GLU A 69 4.51 4.93 -2.24
CA GLU A 69 3.75 4.94 -3.51
C GLU A 69 2.24 5.09 -3.25
N PHE A 70 1.73 4.44 -2.21
CA PHE A 70 0.33 4.55 -1.79
C PHE A 70 0.00 5.97 -1.34
N TRP A 71 0.88 6.60 -0.57
CA TRP A 71 0.75 7.99 -0.14
C TRP A 71 0.76 8.94 -1.33
N VAL A 72 1.73 8.80 -2.24
CA VAL A 72 1.80 9.64 -3.44
C VAL A 72 0.53 9.52 -4.29
N LYS A 73 0.01 8.30 -4.47
CA LYS A 73 -1.17 8.07 -5.31
C LYS A 73 -2.47 8.65 -4.73
N TYR A 74 -2.67 8.55 -3.42
CA TYR A 74 -3.99 8.81 -2.80
C TYR A 74 -4.03 9.97 -1.80
N PHE A 75 -2.88 10.43 -1.33
CA PHE A 75 -2.75 11.58 -0.43
C PHE A 75 -2.34 12.86 -1.17
N THR A 76 -1.46 12.75 -2.18
CA THR A 76 -1.06 13.88 -3.03
C THR A 76 -1.69 13.72 -4.42
N ALA A 77 -2.99 14.00 -4.56
CA ALA A 77 -3.48 14.30 -5.89
C ALA A 77 -3.05 15.72 -6.22
N ASP A 78 -2.34 15.91 -7.34
CA ASP A 78 -2.20 17.22 -7.95
C ASP A 78 -3.61 17.83 -8.10
N VAL A 79 -3.89 18.88 -7.31
CA VAL A 79 -5.02 19.78 -7.51
C VAL A 79 -4.58 20.88 -8.46
#